data_AF-A0A939R9A7-F1
#
_entry.id   AF-A0A939R9A7-F1
#
_cell.length_a   1.000
_cell.length_b   1.000
_cell.length_c   1.000
_cell.angle_alpha   90.00
_cell.angle_beta   90.00
_cell.angle_gamma   90.00
#
_symmetry.space_group_name_H-M   'P 1'
#
loop_
_entity.id
_entity.type
_entity.pdbx_description
1 polymer ?
#
loop_
_entity_poly.entity_id
_entity_poly.type
_entity_poly.pdbx_seq_one_letter_code
_entity_poly.pdbx_strand_id
1 'polypeptide(L)'
;MTKKNIRIIVGIPAGLIAVVLAAAIILTVIPLFEKADKTPVEGSQEWMKKLDNEKYISDVILPGTHDSASYYAALPFFSRCQDFGIGEQLQKGFRYLDIRLDAEDDGLHLVHGFTKCRNGLMPWSGDLLLSTVLDECYAFLNEHPTEFIVFAIK
;
A
#
# COMPACT_ATOMS: atom_id res chain seq x y z
N MET A 1 8.62 -54.56 -0.85
CA MET A 1 8.25 -53.35 -0.09
C MET A 1 6.74 -53.37 0.18
N THR A 2 6.33 -53.39 1.45
CA THR A 2 4.92 -53.48 1.88
C THR A 2 4.19 -52.14 1.68
N LYS A 3 2.89 -52.18 1.30
CA LYS A 3 2.03 -51.00 1.07
C LYS A 3 2.03 -49.97 2.22
N LYS A 4 2.32 -50.41 3.45
CA LYS A 4 2.43 -49.57 4.65
C LYS A 4 3.65 -48.62 4.59
N ASN A 5 4.77 -49.08 4.03
CA ASN A 5 5.99 -48.28 3.91
C ASN A 5 5.87 -47.23 2.79
N ILE A 6 5.13 -47.54 1.71
CA ILE A 6 4.83 -46.59 0.62
C ILE A 6 3.92 -45.46 1.13
N ARG A 7 2.92 -45.76 1.96
CA ARG A 7 2.04 -44.75 2.58
C ARG A 7 2.78 -43.79 3.52
N ILE A 8 3.78 -44.27 4.25
CA ILE A 8 4.58 -43.44 5.17
C ILE A 8 5.57 -42.55 4.39
N ILE A 9 6.22 -43.11 3.37
CA ILE A 9 7.23 -42.41 2.55
C ILE A 9 6.59 -41.35 1.63
N VAL A 10 5.37 -41.57 1.12
CA VAL A 10 4.70 -40.65 0.19
C VAL A 10 3.67 -39.76 0.90
N GLY A 11 2.99 -40.26 1.94
CA GLY A 11 1.93 -39.53 2.64
C GLY A 11 2.42 -38.46 3.60
N ILE A 12 3.56 -38.64 4.26
CA ILE A 12 4.14 -37.64 5.17
C ILE A 12 4.67 -36.42 4.39
N PRO A 13 5.43 -36.57 3.28
CA PRO A 13 5.85 -35.44 2.46
C PRO A 13 4.68 -34.75 1.77
N ALA A 14 3.68 -35.49 1.28
CA ALA A 14 2.49 -34.90 0.67
C ALA A 14 1.67 -34.08 1.68
N GLY A 15 1.53 -34.57 2.92
CA GLY A 15 0.88 -33.82 4.01
C GLY A 15 1.65 -32.56 4.39
N LEU A 16 2.99 -32.63 4.48
CA LEU A 16 3.83 -31.48 4.77
C LEU A 16 3.77 -30.43 3.65
N ILE A 17 3.84 -30.86 2.39
CA ILE A 17 3.70 -29.98 1.22
C ILE A 17 2.32 -29.31 1.21
N ALA A 18 1.25 -30.04 1.49
CA ALA A 18 -0.09 -29.47 1.58
C ALA A 18 -0.21 -28.40 2.69
N VAL A 19 0.41 -28.63 3.85
CA VAL A 19 0.45 -27.66 4.95
C VAL A 19 1.25 -26.41 4.57
N VAL A 20 2.41 -26.58 3.93
CA VAL A 20 3.23 -25.45 3.46
C VAL A 20 2.50 -24.64 2.39
N LEU A 21 1.83 -25.30 1.44
CA LEU A 21 1.03 -24.63 0.42
C LEU A 21 -0.18 -23.91 1.03
N ALA A 22 -0.87 -24.52 1.99
CA ALA A 22 -1.98 -23.89 2.70
C ALA A 22 -1.51 -22.67 3.52
N ALA A 23 -0.37 -22.76 4.21
CA ALA A 23 0.21 -21.64 4.93
C ALA A 23 0.65 -20.51 3.98
N ALA A 24 1.28 -20.86 2.85
CA ALA A 24 1.62 -19.90 1.81
C ALA A 24 0.38 -19.20 1.26
N ILE A 25 -0.71 -19.95 1.00
CA ILE A 25 -1.99 -19.37 0.56
C ILE A 25 -2.57 -18.44 1.64
N ILE A 26 -2.60 -18.86 2.91
CA ILE A 26 -3.12 -18.02 4.01
C ILE A 26 -2.33 -16.71 4.13
N LEU A 27 -1.00 -16.78 4.09
CA LEU A 27 -0.12 -15.61 4.24
C LEU A 27 -0.12 -14.69 3.01
N THR A 28 -0.39 -15.22 1.83
CA THR A 28 -0.29 -14.45 0.58
C THR A 28 -1.62 -14.09 -0.04
N VAL A 29 -2.70 -14.85 0.20
CA VAL A 29 -3.98 -14.72 -0.52
C VAL A 29 -5.02 -14.01 0.32
N ILE A 30 -5.18 -14.39 1.60
CA ILE A 30 -6.23 -13.81 2.46
C ILE A 30 -6.08 -12.28 2.63
N PRO A 31 -4.87 -11.74 2.90
CA PRO A 31 -4.69 -10.29 3.01
C PRO A 31 -4.93 -9.53 1.70
N LEU A 32 -4.91 -10.20 0.53
CA LEU A 32 -5.19 -9.56 -0.75
C LEU A 32 -6.67 -9.28 -0.95
N PHE A 33 -7.55 -10.04 -0.29
CA PHE A 33 -9.00 -9.99 -0.53
C PHE A 33 -9.80 -9.25 0.53
N GLU A 34 -9.20 -8.90 1.67
CA GLU A 34 -9.85 -7.99 2.61
C GLU A 34 -9.89 -6.59 1.99
N LYS A 35 -11.11 -6.09 1.74
CA LYS A 35 -11.35 -4.88 0.95
C LYS A 35 -12.14 -3.88 1.80
N ALA A 36 -11.50 -2.76 2.13
CA ALA A 36 -12.17 -1.61 2.72
C ALA A 36 -13.12 -0.93 1.71
N ASP A 37 -14.16 -0.25 2.20
CA ASP A 37 -15.09 0.50 1.35
C ASP A 37 -14.33 1.56 0.54
N LYS A 38 -14.43 1.44 -0.79
CA LYS A 38 -13.72 2.30 -1.73
C LYS A 38 -14.42 3.64 -1.94
N THR A 39 -15.67 3.77 -1.55
CA THR A 39 -16.46 4.98 -1.78
C THR A 39 -15.89 6.14 -0.96
N PRO A 40 -15.50 7.27 -1.58
CA PRO A 40 -15.15 8.48 -0.83
C PRO A 40 -16.39 9.07 -0.15
N VAL A 41 -16.18 9.75 0.97
CA VAL A 41 -17.26 10.55 1.58
C VAL A 41 -17.51 11.77 0.69
N GLU A 42 -18.78 12.13 0.48
CA GLU A 42 -19.11 13.27 -0.39
C GLU A 42 -18.37 14.55 0.04
N GLY A 43 -17.60 15.12 -0.89
CA GLY A 43 -16.82 16.34 -0.68
C GLY A 43 -15.48 16.13 0.04
N SER A 44 -15.06 14.89 0.33
CA SER A 44 -13.74 14.63 0.93
C SER A 44 -12.57 14.99 0.03
N GLN A 45 -12.76 15.06 -1.28
CA GLN A 45 -11.72 15.39 -2.24
C GLN A 45 -11.40 16.89 -2.32
N GLU A 46 -12.27 17.77 -1.82
CA GLU A 46 -12.12 19.25 -1.89
C GLU A 46 -12.45 19.93 -0.55
N TRP A 47 -12.10 19.29 0.57
CA TRP A 47 -12.49 19.81 1.88
C TRP A 47 -11.72 21.08 2.25
N MET A 48 -10.50 21.30 1.72
CA MET A 48 -9.70 22.49 2.03
C MET A 48 -10.25 23.75 1.37
N LYS A 49 -11.04 23.63 0.29
CA LYS A 49 -11.79 24.75 -0.32
C LYS A 49 -12.67 25.54 0.66
N LYS A 50 -13.06 24.91 1.77
CA LYS A 50 -13.91 25.52 2.82
C LYS A 50 -13.10 26.23 3.90
N LEU A 51 -11.77 26.14 3.87
CA LEU A 51 -10.89 26.80 4.81
C LEU A 51 -10.67 28.26 4.41
N ASP A 52 -10.31 29.08 5.39
CA ASP A 52 -9.81 30.43 5.15
C ASP A 52 -8.37 30.36 4.61
N ASN A 53 -8.09 31.09 3.54
CA ASN A 53 -6.77 31.13 2.88
C ASN A 53 -5.68 31.74 3.77
N GLU A 54 -6.04 32.51 4.80
CA GLU A 54 -5.08 33.08 5.76
C GLU A 54 -4.80 32.14 6.94
N LYS A 55 -5.49 31.00 7.04
CA LYS A 55 -5.31 30.04 8.12
C LYS A 55 -3.94 29.37 8.02
N TYR A 56 -3.18 29.35 9.13
CA TYR A 56 -1.92 28.61 9.18
C TYR A 56 -2.16 27.11 9.05
N ILE A 57 -1.25 26.41 8.35
CA ILE A 57 -1.28 24.94 8.21
C ILE A 57 -1.27 24.26 9.58
N SER A 58 -0.57 24.83 10.57
CA SER A 58 -0.52 24.33 11.96
C SER A 58 -1.88 24.33 12.67
N ASP A 59 -2.84 25.14 12.19
CA ASP A 59 -4.17 25.26 12.78
C ASP A 59 -5.21 24.41 12.04
N VAL A 60 -4.78 23.63 11.05
CA VAL A 60 -5.62 22.74 10.25
C VAL A 60 -5.43 21.30 10.73
N ILE A 61 -6.54 20.61 11.00
CA ILE A 61 -6.51 19.16 11.23
C ILE A 61 -6.29 18.50 9.86
N LEU A 62 -5.08 17.98 9.64
CA LEU A 62 -4.71 17.30 8.41
C LEU A 62 -4.76 15.77 8.60
N PRO A 63 -5.73 15.07 7.98
CA PRO A 63 -5.71 13.62 7.96
C PRO A 63 -4.49 13.13 7.18
N GLY A 64 -3.80 12.14 7.75
CA GLY A 64 -2.62 11.54 7.14
C GLY A 64 -2.60 10.03 7.22
N THR A 65 -1.71 9.41 6.45
CA THR A 65 -1.52 7.96 6.41
C THR A 65 -0.06 7.61 6.72
N HIS A 66 0.15 6.58 7.55
CA HIS A 66 1.47 6.04 7.88
C HIS A 66 1.91 5.04 6.80
N ASP A 67 3.17 5.13 6.37
CA ASP A 67 3.70 4.36 5.23
C ASP A 67 2.72 4.34 4.04
N SER A 68 2.39 5.53 3.52
CA SER A 68 1.27 5.77 2.60
C SER A 68 1.32 4.89 1.35
N ALA A 69 2.51 4.52 0.89
CA ALA A 69 2.73 3.72 -0.31
C ALA A 69 2.66 2.19 -0.09
N SER A 70 2.42 1.72 1.14
CA SER A 70 2.47 0.30 1.50
C SER A 70 1.23 -0.51 1.13
N TYR A 71 0.35 0.01 0.27
CA TYR A 71 -0.90 -0.67 -0.13
C TYR A 71 -0.66 -1.95 -0.94
N TYR A 72 0.43 -2.00 -1.71
CA TYR A 72 1.01 -3.23 -2.22
C TYR A 72 2.44 -3.34 -1.70
N ALA A 73 2.67 -4.26 -0.77
CA ALA A 73 3.99 -4.54 -0.24
C ALA A 73 4.40 -5.98 -0.54
N ALA A 74 5.71 -6.22 -0.68
CA ALA A 74 6.21 -7.56 -0.99
C ALA A 74 5.85 -8.63 0.06
N LEU A 75 5.75 -8.22 1.33
CA LEU A 75 5.38 -9.06 2.48
C LEU A 75 4.17 -8.45 3.20
N PRO A 76 2.97 -8.48 2.58
CA PRO A 76 1.84 -7.64 2.99
C PRO A 76 1.36 -7.94 4.42
N PHE A 77 1.53 -9.16 4.92
CA PHE A 77 1.17 -9.52 6.30
C PHE A 77 1.91 -8.70 7.37
N PHE A 78 3.14 -8.24 7.07
CA PHE A 78 3.96 -7.48 8.01
C PHE A 78 4.10 -6.01 7.65
N SER A 79 4.02 -5.67 6.36
CA SER A 79 4.39 -4.33 5.88
C SER A 79 3.26 -3.55 5.23
N ARG A 80 2.05 -4.11 5.05
CA ARG A 80 0.92 -3.34 4.53
C ARG A 80 0.27 -2.52 5.64
N CYS A 81 0.30 -1.20 5.51
CA CYS A 81 -0.41 -0.28 6.40
C CYS A 81 -1.65 0.37 5.75
N GLN A 82 -1.77 0.28 4.42
CA GLN A 82 -2.83 0.95 3.66
C GLN A 82 -3.61 -0.03 2.77
N ASP A 83 -4.87 0.28 2.49
CA ASP A 83 -5.73 -0.49 1.57
C ASP A 83 -5.97 0.19 0.23
N PHE A 84 -5.56 1.45 0.12
CA PHE A 84 -5.88 2.33 -1.00
C PHE A 84 -4.59 2.86 -1.64
N GLY A 85 -4.58 2.99 -2.96
CA GLY A 85 -3.51 3.67 -3.69
C GLY A 85 -3.41 5.16 -3.32
N ILE A 86 -2.36 5.85 -3.76
CA ILE A 86 -2.14 7.26 -3.39
C ILE A 86 -3.30 8.13 -3.89
N GLY A 87 -3.69 8.02 -5.15
CA GLY A 87 -4.84 8.75 -5.70
C GLY A 87 -6.16 8.47 -4.94
N GLU A 88 -6.41 7.21 -4.57
CA GLU A 88 -7.59 6.84 -3.77
C GLU A 88 -7.55 7.46 -2.35
N GLN A 89 -6.38 7.53 -1.72
CA GLN A 89 -6.20 8.20 -0.43
C GLN A 89 -6.51 9.70 -0.54
N LEU A 90 -6.03 10.36 -1.60
CA LEU A 90 -6.29 11.79 -1.83
C LEU A 90 -7.78 12.06 -2.07
N GLN A 91 -8.46 11.23 -2.86
CA GLN A 91 -9.92 11.33 -3.07
C GLN A 91 -10.71 11.16 -1.76
N LYS A 92 -10.18 10.36 -0.81
CA LYS A 92 -10.75 10.17 0.53
C LYS A 92 -10.39 11.27 1.54
N GLY A 93 -9.64 12.28 1.13
CA GLY A 93 -9.36 13.48 1.92
C GLY A 93 -8.07 13.44 2.74
N PHE A 94 -7.25 12.40 2.59
CA PHE A 94 -5.91 12.39 3.18
C PHE A 94 -5.00 13.40 2.47
N ARG A 95 -4.23 14.17 3.23
CA ARG A 95 -3.40 15.29 2.74
C ARG A 95 -1.99 15.28 3.32
N TYR A 96 -1.71 14.41 4.29
CA TYR A 96 -0.38 14.16 4.81
C TYR A 96 0.04 12.74 4.46
N LEU A 97 1.08 12.59 3.64
CA LEU A 97 1.59 11.31 3.18
C LEU A 97 2.96 11.05 3.81
N ASP A 98 3.08 9.94 4.53
CA ASP A 98 4.34 9.40 5.03
C ASP A 98 5.00 8.55 3.94
N ILE A 99 6.05 9.11 3.34
CA ILE A 99 6.74 8.58 2.17
C ILE A 99 8.11 8.06 2.60
N ARG A 100 8.28 6.75 2.56
CA ARG A 100 9.55 6.08 2.88
C ARG A 100 10.24 5.61 1.61
N LEU A 101 11.52 5.98 1.48
CA LEU A 101 12.26 5.77 0.25
C LEU A 101 13.55 4.99 0.48
N ASP A 102 13.95 4.30 -0.58
CA ASP A 102 15.27 3.71 -0.73
C ASP A 102 15.85 4.16 -2.07
N ALA A 103 17.09 4.63 -2.06
CA ALA A 103 17.74 5.21 -3.23
C ALA A 103 18.63 4.17 -3.90
N GLU A 104 18.29 3.85 -5.15
CA GLU A 104 19.03 2.91 -6.00
C GLU A 104 19.55 3.60 -7.26
N ASP A 105 20.40 2.91 -8.02
CA ASP A 105 21.03 3.45 -9.24
C ASP A 105 20.00 3.85 -10.31
N ASP A 106 18.81 3.23 -10.30
CA ASP A 106 17.73 3.45 -11.26
C ASP A 106 16.60 4.35 -10.72
N GLY A 107 16.66 4.80 -9.47
CA GLY A 107 15.70 5.76 -8.94
C GLY A 107 15.41 5.70 -7.44
N LEU A 108 14.32 6.39 -7.05
CA LEU A 108 13.82 6.43 -5.68
C LEU A 108 12.62 5.48 -5.55
N HIS A 109 12.84 4.38 -4.85
CA HIS A 109 11.87 3.31 -4.67
C HIS A 109 11.13 3.45 -3.34
N LEU A 110 9.83 3.17 -3.34
CA LEU A 110 9.02 3.18 -2.14
C LEU A 110 9.26 1.89 -1.35
N VAL A 111 9.44 2.04 -0.03
CA VAL A 111 9.75 0.91 0.85
C VAL A 111 8.93 0.94 2.14
N HIS A 112 8.90 -0.18 2.84
CA HIS A 112 8.51 -0.30 4.23
C HIS A 112 9.61 -1.08 4.94
N GLY A 113 10.51 -0.37 5.62
CA GLY A 113 11.73 -0.96 6.20
C GLY A 113 12.58 -1.61 5.11
N PHE A 114 12.83 -2.91 5.23
CA PHE A 114 13.62 -3.68 4.25
C PHE A 114 12.79 -4.24 3.09
N THR A 115 11.48 -3.95 3.03
CA THR A 115 10.57 -4.50 2.02
C THR A 115 10.21 -3.46 0.96
N LYS A 116 10.18 -3.86 -0.32
CA LYS A 116 9.75 -3.00 -1.42
C LYS A 116 8.22 -2.88 -1.48
N CYS A 117 7.75 -1.67 -1.75
CA CYS A 117 6.38 -1.39 -2.17
C CYS A 117 6.28 -1.58 -3.69
N ARG A 118 5.11 -2.00 -4.18
CA ARG A 118 4.91 -2.45 -5.57
C ARG A 118 3.85 -1.63 -6.28
N ASN A 119 3.97 -1.54 -7.60
CA ASN A 119 2.99 -0.89 -8.46
C ASN A 119 1.78 -1.79 -8.81
N GLY A 120 1.70 -3.00 -8.23
CA GLY A 120 0.57 -3.89 -8.43
C GLY A 120 0.51 -5.04 -7.42
N LEU A 121 -0.64 -5.72 -7.41
CA LEU A 121 -0.97 -6.76 -6.43
C LEU A 121 -0.16 -8.05 -6.62
N MET A 122 0.31 -8.32 -7.83
CA MET A 122 0.89 -9.61 -8.17
C MET A 122 2.34 -9.71 -7.67
N PRO A 123 2.82 -10.92 -7.31
CA PRO A 123 4.20 -11.11 -6.84
C PRO A 123 5.29 -10.65 -7.82
N TRP A 124 4.96 -10.60 -9.11
CA TRP A 124 5.84 -10.17 -10.21
C TRP A 124 5.61 -8.70 -10.64
N SER A 125 4.76 -7.96 -9.93
CA SER A 125 4.64 -6.51 -10.13
C SER A 125 5.96 -5.82 -9.82
N GLY A 126 6.26 -4.76 -10.58
CA GLY A 126 7.47 -3.97 -10.37
C GLY A 126 7.39 -3.14 -9.11
N ASP A 127 8.53 -2.56 -8.75
CA ASP A 127 8.63 -1.65 -7.61
C ASP A 127 7.85 -0.36 -7.91
N LEU A 128 7.29 0.21 -6.85
CA LEU A 128 6.65 1.51 -6.89
C LEU A 128 7.73 2.58 -6.77
N LEU A 129 7.75 3.53 -7.71
CA LEU A 129 8.70 4.64 -7.74
C LEU A 129 8.07 5.93 -7.22
N LEU A 130 8.91 6.82 -6.67
CA LEU A 130 8.46 8.15 -6.24
C LEU A 130 7.85 8.95 -7.39
N SER A 131 8.35 8.77 -8.62
CA SER A 131 7.79 9.41 -9.81
C SER A 131 6.32 9.07 -10.01
N THR A 132 5.94 7.79 -9.86
CA THR A 132 4.53 7.36 -9.95
C THR A 132 3.67 8.00 -8.87
N VAL A 133 4.16 8.06 -7.62
CA VAL A 133 3.47 8.72 -6.51
C VAL A 133 3.26 10.21 -6.79
N LEU A 134 4.28 10.89 -7.32
CA LEU A 134 4.20 12.30 -7.69
C LEU A 134 3.24 12.54 -8.84
N ASP A 135 3.24 11.68 -9.87
CA ASP A 135 2.31 11.78 -11.00
C ASP A 135 0.85 11.71 -10.53
N GLU A 136 0.53 10.78 -9.62
CA GLU A 136 -0.81 10.68 -9.01
C GLU A 136 -1.17 11.95 -8.19
N CYS A 137 -0.21 12.49 -7.44
CA CYS A 137 -0.41 13.72 -6.66
C CYS A 137 -0.62 14.94 -7.57
N TYR A 138 0.15 15.07 -8.65
CA TYR A 138 0.01 16.16 -9.60
C TYR A 138 -1.31 16.08 -10.36
N ALA A 139 -1.73 14.88 -10.78
CA ALA A 139 -3.04 14.68 -11.38
C ALA A 139 -4.16 15.15 -10.44
N PHE A 140 -4.09 14.74 -9.16
CA PHE A 140 -5.04 15.17 -8.14
C PHE A 140 -5.07 16.69 -7.95
N LEU A 141 -3.91 17.33 -7.79
CA LEU A 141 -3.82 18.79 -7.57
C LEU A 141 -4.26 19.61 -8.79
N ASN A 142 -4.08 19.07 -10.01
CA ASN A 142 -4.60 19.69 -11.23
C ASN A 142 -6.13 19.69 -11.27
N GLU A 143 -6.77 18.62 -10.76
CA GLU A 143 -8.23 18.51 -10.67
C GLU A 143 -8.79 19.31 -9.49
N HIS A 144 -8.04 19.44 -8.39
CA HIS A 144 -8.46 20.08 -7.15
C HIS A 144 -7.48 21.20 -6.71
N PRO A 145 -7.45 22.34 -7.41
CA PRO A 145 -6.43 23.38 -7.24
C PRO A 145 -6.50 24.16 -5.90
N THR A 146 -7.53 23.92 -5.08
CA THR A 146 -7.66 24.50 -3.74
C THR A 146 -7.00 23.67 -2.65
N GLU A 147 -6.52 22.47 -2.98
CA GLU A 147 -5.93 21.55 -2.04
C GLU A 147 -4.39 21.65 -2.05
N PHE A 148 -3.75 21.16 -1.00
CA PHE A 148 -2.30 20.94 -0.97
C PHE A 148 -1.98 19.60 -0.33
N ILE A 149 -0.80 19.04 -0.63
CA ILE A 149 -0.36 17.77 -0.07
C ILE A 149 0.96 17.99 0.67
N VAL A 150 1.08 17.42 1.87
CA VAL A 150 2.30 17.41 2.68
C VAL A 150 2.96 16.04 2.56
N PHE A 151 4.24 16.03 2.18
CA PHE A 151 5.06 14.82 2.19
C PHE A 151 5.96 14.85 3.42
N ALA A 152 5.86 13.82 4.25
CA ALA A 152 6.89 13.51 5.23
C ALA A 152 7.82 12.47 4.63
N ILE A 153 9.01 12.89 4.22
CA ILE A 153 9.96 12.04 3.52
C ILE A 153 10.97 11.49 4.53
N LYS A 154 11.23 10.19 4.46
CA LYS A 154 12.29 9.53 5.20
C LYS A 154 13.00 8.46 4.38
#